data_AF-A0A9D5RY42-F1
#
_entry.id   AF-A0A9D5RY42-F1
#
_cell.length_a   1.000
_cell.length_b   1.000
_cell.length_c   1.000
_cell.angle_alpha   90.00
_cell.angle_beta   90.00
_cell.angle_gamma   90.00
#
_symmetry.space_group_name_H-M   'P 1'
#
loop_
_entity.id
_entity.type
_entity.pdbx_description
1 polymer ?
#
loop_
_entity_poly.entity_id
_entity_poly.type
_entity_poly.pdbx_seq_one_letter_code
_entity_poly.pdbx_strand_id
1 'polypeptide(L)'
;MENTKILKLSSFVLKIIAIVSMTIDHLGVIIRSFYPEQVIFVNICRYIGRLALPLFCFMIVEGVIHSKNIKKYWLRLGIMAIVISIVLCVCQFVTSLGMQDIANQGNIFMDLFLGAITIYLLKQKDNKWLRLLIIIPIGISIASFVAKGIETASYYTVDVLWFPRFLRMQYDWLSILMMVGFYLATFFADTYFEYQSQYSGLELDQVKGTNTYRIAVNLICCMVVMFLNIIYYLFKYFTPTAVFWSPNIQIAGMAAGILLIFYNGKRGYNGKWFQYGSYLYYPIHILLLYGLIYLISLLLGGK
;
A
#
# COMPACT_ATOMS: atom_id res chain seq x y z
N MET A 1 -9.73 29.47 -18.76
CA MET A 1 -8.40 28.82 -18.62
C MET A 1 -8.04 28.79 -17.14
N GLU A 2 -8.41 27.72 -16.44
CA GLU A 2 -8.26 27.68 -14.98
C GLU A 2 -6.86 27.19 -14.60
N ASN A 3 -6.00 28.16 -14.29
CA ASN A 3 -4.59 28.00 -13.99
C ASN A 3 -4.44 27.50 -12.55
N THR A 4 -4.78 26.23 -12.27
CA THR A 4 -4.60 25.69 -10.91
C THR A 4 -3.14 25.29 -10.72
N LYS A 5 -2.35 26.26 -10.26
CA LYS A 5 -0.96 26.09 -9.79
C LYS A 5 -0.79 24.96 -8.75
N ILE A 6 -1.88 24.42 -8.20
CA ILE A 6 -1.90 23.38 -7.16
C ILE A 6 -1.69 21.97 -7.77
N LEU A 7 -2.30 21.64 -8.92
CA LEU A 7 -2.27 20.26 -9.46
C LEU A 7 -0.98 19.98 -10.26
N LYS A 8 0.10 19.63 -9.57
CA LYS A 8 1.44 19.45 -10.18
C LYS A 8 1.90 18.00 -10.33
N LEU A 9 1.44 17.08 -9.48
CA LEU A 9 1.99 15.73 -9.40
C LEU A 9 1.23 14.77 -10.32
N SER A 10 1.95 14.07 -11.19
CA SER A 10 1.38 12.97 -11.99
C SER A 10 1.53 11.63 -11.26
N SER A 11 0.81 10.60 -11.72
CA SER A 11 0.92 9.25 -11.15
C SER A 11 2.35 8.69 -11.24
N PHE A 12 3.07 9.01 -12.31
CA PHE A 12 4.49 8.71 -12.44
C PHE A 12 5.33 9.29 -11.29
N VAL A 13 5.15 10.58 -10.97
CA VAL A 13 5.91 11.24 -9.90
C VAL A 13 5.53 10.67 -8.53
N LEU A 14 4.24 10.46 -8.27
CA LEU A 14 3.80 9.79 -7.04
C LEU A 14 4.40 8.39 -6.89
N LYS A 15 4.53 7.65 -8.00
CA LYS A 15 5.17 6.33 -7.99
C LYS A 15 6.65 6.40 -7.64
N ILE A 16 7.38 7.37 -8.19
CA ILE A 16 8.79 7.59 -7.83
C ILE A 16 8.90 7.89 -6.34
N ILE A 17 8.08 8.81 -5.83
CA ILE A 17 8.08 9.15 -4.40
C ILE A 17 7.80 7.90 -3.56
N ALA A 18 6.80 7.10 -3.93
CA ALA A 18 6.46 5.87 -3.23
C ALA A 18 7.60 4.84 -3.25
N ILE A 19 8.28 4.67 -4.38
CA ILE A 19 9.43 3.77 -4.52
C ILE A 19 10.61 4.24 -3.65
N VAL A 20 10.95 5.53 -3.70
CA VAL A 20 12.03 6.11 -2.90
C VAL A 20 11.71 5.99 -1.41
N SER A 21 10.50 6.35 -0.99
CA SER A 21 10.04 6.18 0.39
C SER A 21 10.13 4.71 0.85
N MET A 22 9.65 3.76 0.05
CA MET A 22 9.76 2.33 0.36
C MET A 22 11.21 1.86 0.48
N THR A 23 12.10 2.38 -0.36
CA THR A 23 13.54 2.06 -0.31
C THR A 23 14.15 2.52 0.99
N ILE A 24 13.84 3.75 1.42
CA ILE A 24 14.25 4.31 2.70
C ILE A 24 13.67 3.48 3.86
N ASP A 25 12.41 3.04 3.75
CA ASP A 25 11.76 2.19 4.76
C ASP A 25 12.55 0.90 5.01
N HIS A 26 12.89 0.18 3.93
CA HIS A 26 13.60 -1.09 4.00
C HIS A 26 15.07 -0.92 4.37
N LEU A 27 15.71 0.17 3.95
CA LEU A 27 17.03 0.55 4.46
C LEU A 27 17.01 0.65 5.99
N GLY A 28 15.99 1.31 6.56
CA GLY A 28 15.83 1.39 8.01
C GLY A 28 15.59 0.03 8.68
N VAL A 29 14.83 -0.87 8.06
CA VAL A 29 14.63 -2.25 8.58
C VAL A 29 15.93 -3.03 8.58
N ILE A 30 16.68 -2.99 7.48
CA ILE A 30 17.91 -3.76 7.35
C ILE A 30 18.96 -3.21 8.32
N ILE A 31 19.11 -1.88 8.41
CA ILE A 31 20.05 -1.28 9.37
C ILE A 31 19.71 -1.68 10.81
N ARG A 32 18.42 -1.79 11.17
CA ARG A 32 18.02 -2.27 12.51
C ARG A 32 18.59 -3.67 12.82
N SER A 33 18.63 -4.56 11.84
CA SER A 33 19.10 -5.94 12.03
C SER A 33 20.63 -6.03 12.18
N PHE A 34 21.39 -5.10 11.57
CA PHE A 34 22.87 -5.09 11.63
C PHE A 34 23.45 -4.13 12.68
N TYR A 35 22.78 -3.01 12.93
CA TYR A 35 23.23 -1.90 13.77
C TYR A 35 22.07 -1.46 14.69
N PRO A 36 21.66 -2.29 15.66
CA PRO A 36 20.48 -2.07 16.50
C PRO A 36 20.57 -0.79 17.34
N GLU A 37 21.77 -0.28 17.61
CA GLU A 37 22.02 0.97 18.33
C GLU A 37 21.57 2.22 17.56
N GLN A 38 21.40 2.14 16.23
CA GLN A 38 21.04 3.27 15.35
C GLN A 38 19.54 3.61 15.38
N VAL A 39 18.93 3.61 16.57
CA VAL A 39 17.48 3.71 16.78
C VAL A 39 16.88 4.96 16.13
N ILE A 40 17.53 6.12 16.27
CA ILE A 40 17.03 7.40 15.74
C ILE A 40 16.98 7.37 14.21
N PHE A 41 18.08 6.96 13.57
CA PHE A 41 18.18 6.87 12.12
C PHE A 41 17.14 5.89 11.55
N VAL A 42 17.03 4.72 12.17
CA VAL A 42 16.03 3.70 11.82
C VAL A 42 14.63 4.29 11.90
N ASN A 43 14.27 4.98 12.98
CA ASN A 43 12.94 5.55 13.13
C ASN A 43 12.63 6.60 12.06
N ILE A 44 13.58 7.50 11.76
CA ILE A 44 13.43 8.49 10.68
C ILE A 44 13.14 7.79 9.34
N CYS A 45 13.92 6.76 9.01
CA CYS A 45 13.73 5.98 7.79
C CYS A 45 12.33 5.34 7.73
N ARG A 46 11.89 4.75 8.85
CA ARG A 46 10.57 4.11 8.96
C ARG A 46 9.42 5.10 8.84
N TYR A 47 9.54 6.31 9.39
CA TYR A 47 8.55 7.37 9.25
C TYR A 47 8.42 7.84 7.81
N ILE A 48 9.54 8.11 7.11
CA ILE A 48 9.55 8.46 5.68
C ILE A 48 8.93 7.34 4.85
N GLY A 49 9.22 6.09 5.22
CA GLY A 49 8.73 4.90 4.57
C GLY A 49 7.22 4.71 4.52
N ARG A 50 6.50 5.19 5.54
CA ARG A 50 5.04 5.02 5.64
C ARG A 50 4.26 5.72 4.51
N LEU A 51 4.88 6.66 3.80
CA LEU A 51 4.29 7.29 2.62
C LEU A 51 4.00 6.29 1.48
N ALA A 52 4.76 5.20 1.40
CA ALA A 52 4.70 4.27 0.28
C ALA A 52 3.32 3.61 0.14
N LEU A 53 2.75 3.07 1.23
CA LEU A 53 1.51 2.30 1.17
C LEU A 53 0.32 3.14 0.65
N PRO A 54 -0.04 4.30 1.23
CA PRO A 54 -1.17 5.08 0.74
C PRO A 54 -1.02 5.49 -0.73
N LEU A 55 0.20 5.85 -1.15
CA LEU A 55 0.48 6.20 -2.54
C LEU A 55 0.30 5.01 -3.49
N PHE A 56 0.78 3.81 -3.12
CA PHE A 56 0.55 2.60 -3.91
C PHE A 56 -0.94 2.23 -3.95
N CYS A 57 -1.64 2.24 -2.82
CA CYS A 57 -3.09 2.01 -2.75
C CYS A 57 -3.86 2.97 -3.68
N PHE A 58 -3.54 4.26 -3.63
CA PHE A 58 -4.16 5.28 -4.47
C PHE A 58 -3.95 4.99 -5.96
N MET A 59 -2.71 4.70 -6.37
CA MET A 59 -2.39 4.36 -7.76
C MET A 59 -3.05 3.06 -8.22
N ILE A 60 -3.22 2.07 -7.33
CA ILE A 60 -3.96 0.85 -7.67
C ILE A 60 -5.43 1.19 -7.98
N VAL A 61 -6.08 1.99 -7.13
CA VAL A 61 -7.49 2.37 -7.29
C VAL A 61 -7.69 3.15 -8.59
N GLU A 62 -6.87 4.19 -8.83
CA GLU A 62 -6.88 4.94 -10.10
C GLU A 62 -6.62 4.02 -11.30
N GLY A 63 -5.70 3.05 -11.16
CA GLY A 63 -5.43 2.04 -12.15
C GLY A 63 -6.64 1.17 -12.47
N VAL A 64 -7.37 0.69 -11.46
CA VAL A 64 -8.55 -0.17 -11.62
C VAL A 64 -9.72 0.61 -12.21
N ILE A 65 -9.96 1.84 -11.76
CA ILE A 65 -11.05 2.71 -12.26
C ILE A 65 -10.86 2.97 -13.75
N HIS A 66 -9.64 3.32 -14.18
CA HIS A 66 -9.34 3.77 -15.54
C HIS A 66 -8.79 2.67 -16.48
N SER A 67 -8.59 1.44 -16.02
CA SER A 67 -8.06 0.35 -16.88
C SER A 67 -9.13 -0.22 -17.79
N LYS A 68 -8.84 -0.24 -19.10
CA LYS A 68 -9.66 -0.92 -20.12
C LYS A 68 -9.48 -2.45 -20.10
N ASN A 69 -8.36 -2.95 -19.58
CA ASN A 69 -8.06 -4.39 -19.51
C ASN A 69 -7.65 -4.77 -18.10
N ILE A 70 -8.64 -4.92 -17.23
CA ILE A 70 -8.45 -5.32 -15.84
C ILE A 70 -7.82 -6.73 -15.74
N LYS A 71 -8.10 -7.61 -16.71
CA LYS A 71 -7.60 -8.99 -16.73
C LYS A 71 -6.07 -9.08 -16.78
N LYS A 72 -5.42 -8.21 -17.54
CA LYS A 72 -3.95 -8.13 -17.54
C LYS A 72 -3.41 -7.42 -16.29
N TYR A 73 -4.21 -6.56 -15.66
CA TYR A 73 -3.78 -5.75 -14.53
C TYR A 73 -3.64 -6.58 -13.25
N TRP A 74 -4.71 -7.24 -12.81
CA TRP A 74 -4.68 -8.09 -11.62
C TRP A 74 -3.79 -9.34 -11.79
N LEU A 75 -3.58 -9.86 -13.01
CA LEU A 75 -2.67 -10.99 -13.27
C LEU A 75 -1.22 -10.61 -12.97
N ARG A 76 -0.80 -9.40 -13.35
CA ARG A 76 0.54 -8.90 -12.99
C ARG A 76 0.71 -8.80 -11.47
N LEU A 77 -0.31 -8.31 -10.77
CA LEU A 77 -0.27 -8.22 -9.30
C LEU A 77 -0.24 -9.61 -8.66
N GLY A 78 -1.05 -10.56 -9.15
CA GLY A 78 -1.08 -11.94 -8.66
C GLY A 78 0.23 -12.69 -8.89
N ILE A 79 0.84 -12.55 -10.08
CA ILE A 79 2.16 -13.11 -10.36
C ILE A 79 3.19 -12.53 -9.39
N MET A 80 3.19 -11.22 -9.16
CA MET A 80 4.11 -10.60 -8.20
C MET A 80 3.84 -11.05 -6.76
N ALA A 81 2.59 -11.27 -6.37
CA ALA A 81 2.26 -11.84 -5.07
C ALA A 81 2.89 -13.23 -4.91
N ILE A 82 2.75 -14.12 -5.90
CA ILE A 82 3.37 -15.45 -5.87
C ILE A 82 4.90 -15.34 -5.78
N VAL A 83 5.53 -14.50 -6.62
CA VAL A 83 6.99 -14.31 -6.64
C VAL A 83 7.49 -13.83 -5.27
N ILE A 84 6.85 -12.82 -4.68
CA ILE A 84 7.24 -12.34 -3.34
C ILE A 84 7.02 -13.42 -2.28
N SER A 85 5.93 -14.18 -2.34
CA SER A 85 5.70 -15.27 -1.39
C SER A 85 6.78 -16.36 -1.46
N ILE A 86 7.29 -16.66 -2.66
CA ILE A 86 8.44 -17.58 -2.82
C ILE A 86 9.70 -16.96 -2.20
N VAL A 87 9.99 -15.69 -2.46
CA VAL A 87 11.15 -15.00 -1.87
C VAL A 87 11.11 -15.02 -0.34
N LEU A 88 9.95 -14.70 0.25
CA LEU A 88 9.77 -14.73 1.70
C LEU A 88 9.93 -16.14 2.28
N CYS A 89 9.39 -17.16 1.58
CA CYS A 89 9.57 -18.56 1.95
C CYS A 89 11.05 -18.96 1.98
N VAL A 90 11.81 -18.61 0.94
CA VAL A 90 13.26 -18.88 0.89
C VAL A 90 13.99 -18.16 2.03
N CYS A 91 13.68 -16.89 2.29
CA CYS A 91 14.29 -16.14 3.40
C CYS A 91 14.01 -16.77 4.76
N GLN A 92 12.86 -17.44 4.93
CA GLN A 92 12.52 -18.15 6.17
C GLN A 92 13.31 -19.45 6.33
N PHE A 93 13.51 -20.22 5.26
CA PHE A 93 14.27 -21.48 5.31
C PHE A 93 15.77 -21.25 5.48
N VAL A 94 16.30 -20.15 4.95
CA VAL A 94 17.73 -19.84 5.05
C VAL A 94 18.00 -18.95 6.27
N THR A 95 17.86 -19.53 7.46
CA THR A 95 18.07 -18.85 8.75
C THR A 95 19.52 -18.37 8.95
N SER A 96 20.50 -18.99 8.30
CA SER A 96 21.91 -18.58 8.31
C SER A 96 22.15 -17.18 7.73
N LEU A 97 21.20 -16.64 6.97
CA LEU A 97 21.27 -15.29 6.44
C LEU A 97 20.76 -14.24 7.43
N GLY A 98 20.29 -14.57 8.64
CA GLY A 98 19.83 -13.54 9.60
C GLY A 98 18.66 -12.66 9.10
N MET A 99 17.92 -13.11 8.08
CA MET A 99 16.85 -12.34 7.42
C MET A 99 15.46 -12.53 8.10
N GLN A 100 15.42 -12.91 9.38
CA GLN A 100 14.17 -13.23 10.07
C GLN A 100 13.20 -12.03 10.14
N ASP A 101 13.71 -10.82 10.32
CA ASP A 101 12.91 -9.57 10.29
C ASP A 101 12.24 -9.29 8.93
N ILE A 102 12.79 -9.83 7.85
CA ILE A 102 12.25 -9.71 6.49
C ILE A 102 11.29 -10.87 6.23
N ALA A 103 11.67 -12.09 6.62
CA ALA A 103 10.87 -13.30 6.43
C ALA A 103 9.55 -13.29 7.20
N ASN A 104 9.50 -12.61 8.35
CA ASN A 104 8.29 -12.48 9.16
C ASN A 104 7.35 -11.36 8.67
N GLN A 105 7.72 -10.64 7.61
CA GLN A 105 6.81 -9.68 6.97
C GLN A 105 5.80 -10.41 6.08
N GLY A 106 4.58 -9.89 6.06
CA GLY A 106 3.57 -10.28 5.09
C GLY A 106 3.89 -9.75 3.69
N ASN A 107 3.09 -10.17 2.72
CA ASN A 107 3.30 -9.88 1.33
C ASN A 107 2.50 -8.66 0.88
N ILE A 108 3.18 -7.52 0.63
CA ILE A 108 2.56 -6.30 0.14
C ILE A 108 1.81 -6.48 -1.20
N PHE A 109 2.27 -7.36 -2.09
CA PHE A 109 1.55 -7.61 -3.33
C PHE A 109 0.25 -8.37 -3.11
N MET A 110 0.15 -9.13 -2.02
CA MET A 110 -1.12 -9.74 -1.63
C MET A 110 -2.13 -8.66 -1.23
N ASP A 111 -1.70 -7.63 -0.49
CA ASP A 111 -2.53 -6.44 -0.21
C ASP A 111 -3.02 -5.78 -1.50
N LEU A 112 -2.10 -5.47 -2.42
CA LEU A 112 -2.43 -4.79 -3.66
C LEU A 112 -3.33 -5.63 -4.57
N PHE A 113 -3.12 -6.95 -4.61
CA PHE A 113 -3.91 -7.87 -5.41
C PHE A 113 -5.34 -8.02 -4.88
N LEU A 114 -5.50 -8.30 -3.59
CA LEU A 114 -6.82 -8.45 -2.96
C LEU A 114 -7.59 -7.12 -2.93
N GLY A 115 -6.89 -6.01 -2.70
CA GLY A 115 -7.46 -4.68 -2.81
C GLY A 115 -7.95 -4.37 -4.22
N ALA A 116 -7.14 -4.67 -5.25
CA ALA A 116 -7.57 -4.50 -6.65
C ALA A 116 -8.78 -5.37 -7.01
N ILE A 117 -8.83 -6.62 -6.55
CA ILE A 117 -10.01 -7.49 -6.69
C ILE A 117 -11.23 -6.85 -6.02
N THR A 118 -11.07 -6.35 -4.80
CA THR A 118 -12.16 -5.72 -4.03
C THR A 118 -12.76 -4.55 -4.81
N ILE A 119 -11.94 -3.66 -5.34
CA ILE A 119 -12.41 -2.52 -6.15
C ILE A 119 -13.07 -2.98 -7.45
N TYR A 120 -12.50 -3.99 -8.12
CA TYR A 120 -13.10 -4.55 -9.31
C TYR A 120 -14.50 -5.10 -9.05
N LEU A 121 -14.70 -5.84 -7.97
CA LEU A 121 -16.00 -6.40 -7.60
C LEU A 121 -17.00 -5.30 -7.18
N LEU A 122 -16.54 -4.27 -6.47
CA LEU A 122 -17.37 -3.09 -6.13
C LEU A 122 -17.86 -2.32 -7.36
N LYS A 123 -17.10 -2.36 -8.47
CA LYS A 123 -17.46 -1.72 -9.73
C LYS A 123 -18.61 -2.43 -10.46
N GLN A 124 -18.90 -3.69 -10.14
CA GLN A 124 -19.91 -4.52 -10.80
C GLN A 124 -21.32 -4.22 -10.26
N LYS A 125 -21.89 -3.06 -10.64
CA LYS A 125 -23.18 -2.59 -10.13
C LYS A 125 -24.35 -3.53 -10.49
N ASP A 126 -24.35 -4.10 -11.70
CA ASP A 126 -25.49 -4.86 -12.22
C ASP A 126 -25.49 -6.33 -11.78
N ASN A 127 -24.34 -6.88 -11.38
CA ASN A 127 -24.20 -8.29 -11.01
C ASN A 127 -24.00 -8.46 -9.50
N LYS A 128 -25.12 -8.57 -8.76
CA LYS A 128 -25.11 -8.74 -7.30
C LYS A 128 -24.30 -9.94 -6.81
N TRP A 129 -24.31 -11.06 -7.55
CA TRP A 129 -23.62 -12.29 -7.17
C TRP A 129 -22.11 -12.13 -7.27
N LEU A 130 -21.65 -11.47 -8.32
CA LEU A 130 -20.24 -11.13 -8.47
C LEU A 130 -19.79 -10.17 -7.34
N ARG A 131 -20.64 -9.20 -6.97
CA ARG A 131 -20.35 -8.28 -5.85
C ARG A 131 -20.27 -9.00 -4.50
N LEU A 132 -21.06 -10.05 -4.26
CA LEU A 132 -20.98 -10.83 -3.02
C LEU A 132 -19.63 -11.52 -2.83
N LEU A 133 -18.85 -11.75 -3.90
CA LEU A 133 -17.50 -12.32 -3.78
C LEU A 133 -16.50 -11.41 -3.03
N ILE A 134 -16.87 -10.15 -2.72
CA ILE A 134 -16.07 -9.25 -1.86
C ILE A 134 -15.83 -9.86 -0.47
N ILE A 135 -16.70 -10.75 0.00
CA ILE A 135 -16.48 -11.47 1.26
C ILE A 135 -15.18 -12.27 1.27
N ILE A 136 -14.67 -12.68 0.10
CA ILE A 136 -13.44 -13.47 -0.03
C ILE A 136 -12.20 -12.63 0.34
N PRO A 137 -11.88 -11.51 -0.34
CA PRO A 137 -10.72 -10.69 0.05
C PRO A 137 -10.84 -10.14 1.47
N ILE A 138 -12.05 -9.80 1.93
CA ILE A 138 -12.28 -9.38 3.32
C ILE A 138 -11.97 -10.53 4.30
N GLY A 139 -12.48 -11.73 4.02
CA GLY A 139 -12.23 -12.91 4.85
C GLY A 139 -10.75 -13.28 4.92
N ILE A 140 -10.04 -13.23 3.79
CA ILE A 140 -8.58 -13.44 3.73
C ILE A 140 -7.85 -12.37 4.57
N SER A 141 -8.27 -11.12 4.48
CA SER A 141 -7.69 -10.03 5.26
C SER A 141 -7.87 -10.21 6.77
N ILE A 142 -9.04 -10.66 7.21
CA ILE A 142 -9.32 -10.93 8.62
C ILE A 142 -8.52 -12.14 9.08
N ALA A 143 -8.50 -13.22 8.31
CA ALA A 143 -7.72 -14.42 8.62
C ALA A 143 -6.22 -14.11 8.74
N SER A 144 -5.68 -13.31 7.81
CA SER A 144 -4.29 -12.83 7.84
C SER A 144 -3.99 -12.01 9.09
N PHE A 145 -4.87 -11.06 9.43
CA PHE A 145 -4.73 -10.24 10.64
C PHE A 145 -4.73 -11.09 11.91
N VAL A 146 -5.67 -12.03 12.03
CA VAL A 146 -5.77 -12.91 13.21
C VAL A 146 -4.54 -13.82 13.31
N ALA A 147 -4.12 -14.44 12.21
CA ALA A 147 -2.94 -15.30 12.19
C ALA A 147 -1.68 -14.54 12.64
N LYS A 148 -1.41 -13.36 12.03
CA LYS A 148 -0.26 -12.53 12.42
C LYS A 148 -0.37 -12.02 13.85
N GLY A 149 -1.57 -11.71 14.32
CA GLY A 149 -1.83 -11.29 15.69
C GLY A 149 -1.44 -12.36 16.70
N ILE A 150 -1.80 -13.62 16.45
CA ILE A 150 -1.43 -14.77 17.28
C ILE A 150 0.09 -14.95 17.30
N GLU A 151 0.74 -14.96 16.14
CA GLU A 151 2.18 -15.17 16.07
C GLU A 151 2.95 -14.06 16.76
N THR A 152 2.58 -12.80 16.51
CA THR A 152 3.28 -11.67 17.13
C THR A 152 3.03 -11.62 18.64
N ALA A 153 1.82 -11.97 19.11
CA ALA A 153 1.53 -12.12 20.53
C ALA A 153 2.34 -13.22 21.22
N SER A 154 2.74 -14.26 20.46
CA SER A 154 3.66 -15.30 20.91
C SER A 154 5.14 -14.95 20.73
N TYR A 155 5.50 -13.72 20.36
CA TYR A 155 6.88 -13.37 19.97
C TYR A 155 7.44 -14.29 18.88
N TYR A 156 6.57 -14.73 17.95
CA TYR A 156 6.85 -15.68 16.87
C TYR A 156 7.34 -17.06 17.35
N THR A 157 7.04 -17.47 18.60
CA THR A 157 7.32 -18.84 19.06
C THR A 157 6.29 -19.86 18.60
N VAL A 158 5.10 -19.39 18.19
CA VAL A 158 4.02 -20.23 17.65
C VAL A 158 3.84 -19.93 16.17
N ASP A 159 3.81 -20.98 15.36
CA ASP A 159 3.45 -20.90 13.95
C ASP A 159 1.96 -21.19 13.73
N VAL A 160 1.26 -20.24 13.09
CA VAL A 160 -0.14 -20.43 12.74
C VAL A 160 -0.24 -21.25 11.45
N LEU A 161 -0.63 -22.52 11.58
CA LEU A 161 -0.69 -23.49 10.48
C LEU A 161 -2.00 -23.43 9.65
N TRP A 162 -3.11 -23.04 10.26
CA TRP A 162 -4.42 -23.01 9.57
C TRP A 162 -4.53 -21.90 8.51
N PHE A 163 -3.65 -20.89 8.57
CA PHE A 163 -3.58 -19.83 7.58
C PHE A 163 -2.17 -19.73 6.96
N PRO A 164 -2.00 -20.12 5.68
CA PRO A 164 -0.69 -20.19 5.07
C PRO A 164 0.04 -18.85 5.01
N ARG A 165 1.35 -18.86 5.31
CA ARG A 165 2.23 -17.67 5.28
C ARG A 165 2.21 -16.93 3.95
N PHE A 166 2.14 -17.66 2.82
CA PHE A 166 2.14 -17.06 1.49
C PHE A 166 0.87 -16.26 1.15
N LEU A 167 -0.23 -16.44 1.91
CA LEU A 167 -1.46 -15.65 1.78
C LEU A 167 -1.50 -14.44 2.73
N ARG A 168 -0.49 -14.28 3.57
CA ARG A 168 -0.47 -13.19 4.56
C ARG A 168 -0.23 -11.85 3.89
N MET A 169 -1.10 -10.92 4.24
CA MET A 169 -1.00 -9.53 3.85
C MET A 169 -0.02 -8.82 4.79
N GLN A 170 0.63 -7.77 4.29
CA GLN A 170 1.52 -6.93 5.10
C GLN A 170 0.73 -5.96 5.97
N TYR A 171 -0.31 -5.34 5.42
CA TYR A 171 -1.11 -4.31 6.11
C TYR A 171 -2.57 -4.72 6.36
N ASP A 172 -2.96 -5.91 5.89
CA ASP A 172 -4.23 -6.56 6.22
C ASP A 172 -5.44 -5.64 5.94
N TRP A 173 -6.28 -5.40 6.96
CA TRP A 173 -7.52 -4.62 6.83
C TRP A 173 -7.25 -3.16 6.43
N LEU A 174 -6.10 -2.59 6.82
CA LEU A 174 -5.76 -1.20 6.55
C LEU A 174 -5.64 -0.95 5.04
N SER A 175 -4.99 -1.87 4.30
CA SER A 175 -4.79 -1.69 2.86
C SER A 175 -6.11 -1.79 2.08
N ILE A 176 -6.98 -2.73 2.45
CA ILE A 176 -8.30 -2.88 1.82
C ILE A 176 -9.18 -1.67 2.12
N LEU A 177 -9.31 -1.25 3.39
CA LEU A 177 -10.12 -0.08 3.75
C LEU A 177 -9.60 1.20 3.09
N MET A 178 -8.27 1.35 2.96
CA MET A 178 -7.66 2.48 2.26
C MET A 178 -8.09 2.51 0.79
N MET A 179 -7.98 1.38 0.09
CA MET A 179 -8.38 1.30 -1.33
C MET A 179 -9.88 1.49 -1.52
N VAL A 180 -10.71 0.90 -0.65
CA VAL A 180 -12.16 1.08 -0.68
C VAL A 180 -12.51 2.54 -0.42
N GLY A 181 -11.88 3.19 0.55
CA GLY A 181 -12.09 4.62 0.84
C GLY A 181 -11.72 5.52 -0.34
N PHE A 182 -10.60 5.25 -1.02
CA PHE A 182 -10.24 5.96 -2.25
C PHE A 182 -11.23 5.73 -3.40
N TYR A 183 -11.75 4.52 -3.53
CA TYR A 183 -12.80 4.26 -4.52
C TYR A 183 -14.09 5.02 -4.17
N LEU A 184 -14.50 5.00 -2.90
CA LEU A 184 -15.66 5.74 -2.42
C LEU A 184 -15.48 7.26 -2.54
N ALA A 185 -14.25 7.77 -2.49
CA ALA A 185 -13.98 9.19 -2.74
C ALA A 185 -14.48 9.63 -4.13
N THR A 186 -14.31 8.79 -5.15
CA THR A 186 -14.85 9.06 -6.50
C THR A 186 -16.38 9.02 -6.52
N PHE A 187 -17.00 8.10 -5.77
CA PHE A 187 -18.46 8.01 -5.64
C PHE A 187 -19.07 9.22 -4.92
N PHE A 188 -18.46 9.70 -3.84
CA PHE A 188 -18.93 10.88 -3.13
C PHE A 188 -18.74 12.16 -3.95
N ALA A 189 -17.62 12.28 -4.67
CA ALA A 189 -17.41 13.39 -5.60
C ALA A 189 -18.46 13.37 -6.73
N ASP A 190 -18.74 12.20 -7.32
CA ASP A 190 -19.77 12.04 -8.34
C ASP A 190 -21.13 12.50 -7.82
N THR A 191 -21.56 12.01 -6.65
CA THR A 191 -22.84 12.40 -6.03
C THR A 191 -22.93 13.91 -5.78
N TYR A 192 -21.86 14.52 -5.27
CA TYR A 192 -21.83 15.96 -4.98
C TYR A 192 -21.95 16.80 -6.25
N PHE A 193 -21.18 16.47 -7.29
CA PHE A 193 -21.22 17.22 -8.55
C PHE A 193 -22.44 16.90 -9.40
N GLU A 194 -23.04 15.72 -9.27
CA GLU A 194 -24.33 15.40 -9.88
C GLU A 194 -25.44 16.27 -9.27
N TYR A 195 -25.47 16.42 -7.95
CA TYR A 195 -26.38 17.37 -7.31
C TYR A 195 -26.14 18.81 -7.79
N GLN A 196 -24.89 19.26 -7.87
CA GLN A 196 -24.57 20.61 -8.36
C GLN A 196 -24.89 20.80 -9.87
N SER A 197 -24.76 19.73 -10.66
CA SER A 197 -25.02 19.73 -12.10
C SER A 197 -26.49 20.04 -12.42
N GLN A 198 -27.41 19.58 -11.57
CA GLN A 198 -28.84 19.84 -11.71
C GLN A 198 -29.19 21.33 -11.61
N TYR A 199 -28.40 22.12 -10.87
CA TYR A 199 -28.60 23.57 -10.72
C TYR A 199 -27.80 24.41 -11.73
N SER A 200 -26.70 23.87 -12.26
CA SER A 200 -25.80 24.58 -13.16
C SER A 200 -26.03 24.29 -14.65
N GLY A 201 -26.80 23.24 -14.98
CA GLY A 201 -27.10 22.83 -16.35
C GLY A 201 -25.92 22.18 -17.09
N LEU A 202 -24.79 21.96 -16.42
CA LEU A 202 -23.61 21.28 -16.98
C LEU A 202 -23.73 19.78 -16.81
N GLU A 203 -23.40 18.98 -17.83
CA GLU A 203 -23.40 17.52 -17.68
C GLU A 203 -22.26 17.04 -16.76
N LEU A 204 -22.51 15.99 -15.96
CA LEU A 204 -21.54 15.42 -15.01
C LEU A 204 -20.20 15.05 -15.68
N ASP A 205 -20.24 14.54 -16.91
CA ASP A 205 -19.04 14.15 -17.64
C ASP A 205 -18.14 15.34 -18.00
N GLN A 206 -18.74 16.51 -18.24
CA GLN A 206 -17.99 17.75 -18.46
C GLN A 206 -17.32 18.19 -17.16
N VAL A 207 -18.03 18.09 -16.03
CA VAL A 207 -17.52 18.45 -14.70
C VAL A 207 -16.37 17.52 -14.28
N LYS A 208 -16.45 16.22 -14.57
CA LYS A 208 -15.37 15.24 -14.31
C LYS A 208 -14.05 15.58 -15.00
N GLY A 209 -14.11 16.32 -16.12
CA GLY A 209 -12.94 16.84 -16.82
C GLY A 209 -12.28 18.04 -16.16
N THR A 210 -12.91 18.66 -15.16
CA THR A 210 -12.43 19.89 -14.52
C THR A 210 -11.41 19.62 -13.41
N ASN A 211 -10.58 20.62 -13.15
CA ASN A 211 -9.64 20.58 -12.02
C ASN A 211 -10.38 20.57 -10.67
N THR A 212 -11.56 21.19 -10.58
CA THR A 212 -12.38 21.24 -9.37
C THR A 212 -12.85 19.87 -8.93
N TYR A 213 -13.34 19.05 -9.87
CA TYR A 213 -13.68 17.64 -9.59
C TYR A 213 -12.48 16.87 -9.05
N ARG A 214 -11.30 17.04 -9.68
CA ARG A 214 -10.07 16.35 -9.25
C ARG A 214 -9.64 16.78 -7.84
N ILE A 215 -9.71 18.08 -7.53
CA ILE A 215 -9.39 18.59 -6.19
C ILE A 215 -10.33 17.98 -5.14
N ALA A 216 -11.63 17.90 -5.42
CA ALA A 216 -12.59 17.30 -4.50
C ALA A 216 -12.27 15.82 -4.20
N VAL A 217 -12.01 15.02 -5.23
CA VAL A 217 -11.59 13.61 -5.06
C VAL A 217 -10.31 13.52 -4.21
N ASN A 218 -9.30 14.35 -4.52
CA ASN A 218 -8.03 14.34 -3.79
C ASN A 218 -8.20 14.72 -2.30
N LEU A 219 -9.07 15.68 -1.99
CA LEU A 219 -9.37 16.09 -0.61
C LEU A 219 -10.04 14.96 0.17
N ILE A 220 -11.03 14.28 -0.41
CA ILE A 220 -11.68 13.13 0.23
C ILE A 220 -10.66 12.00 0.44
N CYS A 221 -9.81 11.72 -0.55
CA CYS A 221 -8.71 10.77 -0.39
C CYS A 221 -7.76 11.16 0.77
N CYS A 222 -7.41 12.44 0.89
CA CYS A 222 -6.60 12.93 2.02
C CYS A 222 -7.30 12.67 3.36
N MET A 223 -8.60 12.94 3.47
CA MET A 223 -9.40 12.66 4.67
C MET A 223 -9.43 11.17 4.99
N VAL A 224 -9.59 10.29 3.99
CA VAL A 224 -9.54 8.83 4.16
C VAL A 224 -8.19 8.40 4.74
N VAL A 225 -7.07 8.89 4.20
CA VAL A 225 -5.74 8.55 4.71
C VAL A 225 -5.58 9.01 6.16
N MET A 226 -5.99 10.24 6.48
CA MET A 226 -5.92 10.77 7.84
C MET A 226 -6.75 9.93 8.80
N PHE A 227 -8.03 9.73 8.47
CA PHE A 227 -8.96 8.96 9.29
C PHE A 227 -8.47 7.55 9.56
N LEU A 228 -8.07 6.79 8.53
CA LEU A 228 -7.65 5.40 8.71
C LEU A 228 -6.35 5.26 9.51
N ASN A 229 -5.40 6.20 9.38
CA ASN A 229 -4.19 6.16 10.21
C ASN A 229 -4.49 6.56 11.67
N ILE A 230 -5.47 7.45 11.93
CA ILE A 230 -5.93 7.73 13.30
C ILE A 230 -6.59 6.48 13.89
N ILE A 231 -7.50 5.84 13.15
CA ILE A 231 -8.14 4.59 13.59
C ILE A 231 -7.10 3.52 13.88
N TYR A 232 -6.13 3.31 12.98
CA TYR A 232 -5.03 2.36 13.21
C TYR A 232 -4.24 2.67 14.48
N TYR A 233 -3.95 3.94 14.74
CA TYR A 233 -3.30 4.35 15.99
C TYR A 233 -4.15 4.07 17.22
N LEU A 234 -5.45 4.39 17.17
CA LEU A 234 -6.38 4.16 18.28
C LEU A 234 -6.57 2.66 18.58
N PHE A 235 -6.48 1.80 17.55
CA PHE A 235 -6.54 0.34 17.72
C PHE A 235 -5.47 -0.20 18.67
N LYS A 236 -4.32 0.49 18.84
CA LYS A 236 -3.31 0.18 19.85
C LYS A 236 -3.88 0.05 21.27
N TYR A 237 -4.91 0.81 21.60
CA TYR A 237 -5.51 0.83 22.94
C TYR A 237 -6.55 -0.29 23.16
N PHE A 238 -7.01 -0.94 22.08
CA PHE A 238 -8.04 -1.98 22.14
C PHE A 238 -7.50 -3.40 22.01
N THR A 239 -6.22 -3.57 21.65
CA THR A 239 -5.59 -4.88 21.44
C THR A 239 -4.25 -4.96 22.17
N PRO A 240 -3.74 -6.17 22.49
CA PRO A 240 -2.38 -6.34 22.97
C PRO A 240 -1.38 -5.66 22.03
N THR A 241 -0.42 -4.90 22.59
CA THR A 241 0.56 -4.11 21.83
C THR A 241 1.36 -4.93 20.81
N ALA A 242 1.44 -6.24 21.02
CA ALA A 242 2.10 -7.18 20.12
C ALA A 242 1.42 -7.32 18.74
N VAL A 243 0.11 -7.10 18.59
CA VAL A 243 -0.58 -7.36 17.31
C VAL A 243 -0.21 -6.36 16.22
N PHE A 244 0.26 -5.16 16.61
CA PHE A 244 0.53 -4.07 15.68
C PHE A 244 2.01 -3.71 15.65
N TRP A 245 2.63 -3.81 14.47
CA TRP A 245 3.98 -3.33 14.24
C TRP A 245 4.06 -1.80 14.40
N SER A 246 4.44 -1.35 15.59
CA SER A 246 4.74 0.06 15.89
C SER A 246 3.66 1.05 15.40
N PRO A 247 2.47 1.08 16.04
CA PRO A 247 1.36 1.99 15.66
C PRO A 247 1.77 3.45 15.55
N ASN A 248 2.73 3.87 16.40
CA ASN A 248 3.27 5.21 16.41
C ASN A 248 3.94 5.58 15.08
N ILE A 249 4.62 4.63 14.43
CA ILE A 249 5.28 4.87 13.15
C ILE A 249 4.23 5.05 12.06
N GLN A 250 3.15 4.25 12.10
CA GLN A 250 2.12 4.23 11.06
C GLN A 250 1.43 5.59 10.86
N ILE A 251 1.33 6.43 11.89
CA ILE A 251 0.80 7.80 11.80
C ILE A 251 1.49 8.62 10.69
N ALA A 252 2.78 8.44 10.42
CA ALA A 252 3.46 9.19 9.37
C ALA A 252 2.90 8.94 7.96
N GLY A 253 2.13 7.85 7.77
CA GLY A 253 1.38 7.62 6.53
C GLY A 253 0.39 8.75 6.20
N MET A 254 -0.06 9.53 7.19
CA MET A 254 -0.92 10.71 6.99
C MET A 254 -0.30 11.75 6.06
N ALA A 255 1.02 11.90 6.08
CA ALA A 255 1.72 12.86 5.21
C ALA A 255 1.57 12.52 3.71
N ALA A 256 1.20 11.28 3.36
CA ALA A 256 0.87 10.93 1.99
C ALA A 256 -0.36 11.71 1.48
N GLY A 257 -1.30 12.08 2.37
CA GLY A 257 -2.46 12.89 2.03
C GLY A 257 -2.08 14.24 1.41
N ILE A 258 -0.99 14.86 1.89
CA ILE A 258 -0.46 16.11 1.33
C ILE A 258 -0.08 15.92 -0.14
N LEU A 259 0.60 14.81 -0.48
CA LEU A 259 0.98 14.51 -1.85
C LEU A 259 -0.23 14.23 -2.75
N LEU A 260 -1.26 13.58 -2.20
CA LEU A 260 -2.50 13.30 -2.93
C LEU A 260 -3.26 14.58 -3.29
N ILE A 261 -3.24 15.62 -2.45
CA ILE A 261 -3.85 16.93 -2.75
C ILE A 261 -3.32 17.50 -4.08
N PHE A 262 -2.02 17.37 -4.33
CA PHE A 262 -1.36 17.90 -5.52
C PHE A 262 -1.47 17.01 -6.77
N TYR A 263 -2.20 15.89 -6.71
CA TYR A 263 -2.31 14.95 -7.83
C TYR A 263 -3.19 15.49 -8.97
N ASN A 264 -2.66 15.52 -10.19
CA ASN A 264 -3.32 16.14 -11.34
C ASN A 264 -4.17 15.21 -12.21
N GLY A 265 -4.38 13.94 -11.80
CA GLY A 265 -5.18 12.99 -12.57
C GLY A 265 -4.49 12.44 -13.83
N LYS A 266 -3.26 12.85 -14.15
CA LYS A 266 -2.52 12.40 -15.33
C LYS A 266 -1.59 11.26 -15.00
N ARG A 267 -1.43 10.32 -15.93
CA ARG A 267 -0.51 9.18 -15.79
C ARG A 267 0.96 9.61 -15.72
N GLY A 268 1.35 10.64 -16.48
CA GLY A 268 2.76 10.99 -16.66
C GLY A 268 3.50 9.96 -17.53
N TYR A 269 4.80 9.77 -17.29
CA TYR A 269 5.61 8.79 -18.04
C TYR A 269 5.17 7.35 -17.71
N ASN A 270 4.95 6.54 -18.76
CA ASN A 270 4.45 5.16 -18.63
C ASN A 270 5.07 4.21 -19.67
N GLY A 271 6.40 4.29 -19.86
CA GLY A 271 7.12 3.34 -20.70
C GLY A 271 7.01 1.91 -20.18
N LYS A 272 6.93 0.92 -21.08
CA LYS A 272 6.85 -0.51 -20.70
C LYS A 272 7.99 -0.92 -19.77
N TRP A 273 9.22 -0.49 -20.07
CA TRP A 273 10.39 -0.73 -19.22
C TRP A 273 10.11 -0.27 -17.79
N PHE A 274 9.69 0.98 -17.58
CA PHE A 274 9.45 1.52 -16.23
C PHE A 274 8.31 0.80 -15.53
N GLN A 275 7.26 0.42 -16.25
CA GLN A 275 6.18 -0.37 -15.69
C GLN A 275 6.71 -1.69 -15.11
N TYR A 276 7.39 -2.51 -15.91
CA TYR A 276 7.93 -3.79 -15.45
C TYR A 276 9.06 -3.65 -14.45
N GLY A 277 9.95 -2.68 -14.66
CA GLY A 277 11.05 -2.33 -13.76
C GLY A 277 10.54 -1.93 -12.37
N SER A 278 9.46 -1.15 -12.30
CA SER A 278 8.87 -0.77 -11.01
C SER A 278 8.29 -1.96 -10.22
N TYR A 279 7.81 -3.00 -10.91
CA TYR A 279 7.37 -4.24 -10.25
C TYR A 279 8.54 -5.09 -9.76
N LEU A 280 9.56 -5.28 -10.62
CA LEU A 280 10.76 -6.05 -10.27
C LEU A 280 11.62 -5.37 -9.20
N TYR A 281 11.56 -4.05 -9.12
CA TYR A 281 12.26 -3.29 -8.08
C TYR A 281 11.92 -3.82 -6.68
N TYR A 282 10.65 -4.18 -6.42
CA TYR A 282 10.19 -4.62 -5.10
C TYR A 282 10.97 -5.79 -4.48
N PRO A 283 11.12 -6.96 -5.11
CA PRO A 283 11.97 -8.01 -4.54
C PRO A 283 13.45 -7.66 -4.59
N ILE A 284 13.90 -7.04 -5.69
CA ILE A 284 15.32 -6.87 -5.99
C ILE A 284 15.98 -5.88 -5.02
N HIS A 285 15.35 -4.77 -4.69
CA HIS A 285 15.98 -3.75 -3.86
C HIS A 285 16.22 -4.24 -2.42
N ILE A 286 15.36 -5.11 -1.87
CA ILE A 286 15.59 -5.71 -0.55
C ILE A 286 16.84 -6.58 -0.58
N LEU A 287 16.99 -7.44 -1.58
CA LEU A 287 18.17 -8.31 -1.74
C LEU A 287 19.45 -7.49 -1.95
N LEU A 288 19.39 -6.44 -2.77
CA LEU A 288 20.53 -5.55 -3.02
C LEU A 288 20.94 -4.77 -1.77
N LEU A 289 19.97 -4.17 -1.06
CA LEU A 289 20.25 -3.43 0.18
C LEU A 289 20.80 -4.36 1.25
N TYR A 290 20.21 -5.54 1.41
CA TYR A 290 20.65 -6.53 2.38
C TYR A 290 22.08 -6.98 2.09
N GLY A 291 22.37 -7.40 0.85
CA GLY A 291 23.71 -7.83 0.44
C GLY A 291 24.77 -6.73 0.59
N LEU A 292 24.43 -5.49 0.26
CA LEU A 292 25.34 -4.35 0.45
C LEU A 292 25.67 -4.11 1.93
N ILE A 293 24.65 -4.09 2.79
CA ILE A 293 24.85 -3.82 4.22
C ILE A 293 25.58 -4.98 4.90
N TYR A 294 25.27 -6.22 4.52
CA TYR A 294 25.98 -7.41 4.96
C TYR A 294 27.47 -7.36 4.59
N LEU A 295 27.81 -6.93 3.38
CA LEU A 295 29.21 -6.74 2.96
C LEU A 295 29.89 -5.67 3.81
N ILE A 296 29.22 -4.54 4.06
CA ILE A 296 29.76 -3.45 4.88
C ILE A 296 29.99 -3.91 6.32
N SER A 297 29.06 -4.68 6.91
CA SER A 297 29.23 -5.20 8.27
C SER A 297 30.41 -6.17 8.39
N LEU A 298 30.69 -6.96 7.34
CA LEU A 298 31.87 -7.81 7.31
C LEU A 298 33.17 -6.97 7.26
N LEU A 299 33.19 -5.89 6.47
CA LEU A 299 34.36 -5.02 6.32
C LEU A 299 34.68 -4.20 7.58
N LEU A 300 33.66 -3.82 8.36
CA LEU A 300 33.82 -3.04 9.59
C LEU A 300 34.16 -3.89 10.83
N GLY A 301 34.50 -5.17 10.65
CA GLY A 301 34.89 -6.07 11.74
C GLY A 301 33.69 -6.60 12.51
N GLY A 302 32.79 -7.28 11.80
CA GLY A 302 31.49 -7.75 12.29
C GLY A 302 31.51 -8.36 13.70
N LYS A 303 30.53 -7.97 14.52
CA LYS A 303 30.00 -8.86 15.55
C LYS A 303 29.13 -9.93 14.90
#